data_AF-A0A935LHM4-F1
#
_entry.id   AF-A0A935LHM4-F1
#
_cell.length_a   1.000
_cell.length_b   1.000
_cell.length_c   1.000
_cell.angle_alpha   90.00
_cell.angle_beta   90.00
_cell.angle_gamma   90.00
#
_symmetry.space_group_name_H-M   'P 1'
#
loop_
_entity.id
_entity.type
_entity.pdbx_description
1 polymer ?
#
loop_
_entity_poly.entity_id
_entity_poly.type
_entity_poly.pdbx_seq_one_letter_code
_entity_poly.pdbx_strand_id
1 'polypeptide(L)' 'MSSEQLCASLRWLESARCALARCEDAPHDREAVALAIVLRAAIHAKTEALRGHVRARLAAVADASRAVMG' A
#
# COMPACT_ATOMS: atom_id res chain seq x y z
N MET A 1 -10.52 -7.32 -5.17
CA MET A 1 -10.30 -5.87 -5.23
C MET A 1 -10.57 -5.42 -6.66
N SER A 2 -11.44 -4.43 -6.84
CA SER A 2 -11.74 -3.85 -8.14
C SER A 2 -10.59 -2.94 -8.62
N SER A 3 -10.60 -2.59 -9.91
CA SER A 3 -9.63 -1.63 -10.48
C SER A 3 -9.71 -0.27 -9.77
N GLU A 4 -10.92 0.20 -9.47
CA GLU A 4 -11.14 1.45 -8.74
C GLU A 4 -10.54 1.44 -7.34
N GLN A 5 -10.70 0.33 -6.61
CA GLN A 5 -10.12 0.14 -5.28
C GLN A 5 -8.58 0.11 -5.31
N LEU A 6 -8.00 -0.48 -6.37
CA LEU A 6 -6.56 -0.45 -6.59
C LEU A 6 -6.07 0.99 -6.84
N CYS A 7 -6.70 1.71 -7.77
CA CYS A 7 -6.37 3.10 -8.05
C CYS A 7 -6.52 3.99 -6.81
N ALA A 8 -7.59 3.82 -6.04
CA ALA A 8 -7.78 4.54 -4.78
C ALA A 8 -6.69 4.22 -3.75
N SER A 9 -6.27 2.95 -3.66
CA SER A 9 -5.19 2.53 -2.74
C SER A 9 -3.84 3.12 -3.14
N LEU A 10 -3.54 3.19 -4.44
CA LEU A 10 -2.31 3.78 -4.96
C LEU A 10 -2.28 5.30 -4.73
N ARG A 11 -3.37 6.01 -5.05
CA ARG A 11 -3.48 7.46 -4.76
C ARG A 11 -3.34 7.76 -3.26
N TRP A 12 -3.95 6.93 -2.42
CA TRP A 12 -3.81 7.08 -0.97
C TRP A 12 -2.36 6.91 -0.52
N LEU A 13 -1.63 5.91 -1.06
CA LEU A 13 -0.22 5.67 -0.75
C LEU A 13 0.67 6.85 -1.18
N GLU A 14 0.43 7.41 -2.36
CA GLU A 14 1.14 8.59 -2.84
C GLU A 14 0.94 9.79 -1.91
N SER A 15 -0.33 10.11 -1.58
CA SER A 15 -0.65 11.19 -0.64
C SER A 15 -0.05 10.98 0.75
N ALA A 16 -0.09 9.74 1.27
CA ALA A 16 0.48 9.40 2.57
C ALA A 16 1.99 9.57 2.60
N ARG A 17 2.70 9.21 1.51
CA ARG A 17 4.15 9.41 1.38
C ARG A 17 4.51 10.89 1.32
N CYS A 18 3.74 11.70 0.59
CA CYS A 18 3.93 13.14 0.56
C CYS A 18 3.69 13.79 1.93
N ALA A 19 2.68 13.32 2.68
CA ALA A 19 2.43 13.77 4.05
C ALA A 19 3.58 13.38 4.98
N LEU A 20 4.08 12.15 4.87
CA LEU A 20 5.20 11.66 5.67
C LEU A 20 6.46 12.51 5.46
N ALA A 21 6.80 12.83 4.21
CA ALA A 21 7.96 13.67 3.91
C ALA A 21 7.86 15.04 4.61
N ARG A 22 6.69 15.71 4.55
CA ARG A 22 6.47 16.98 5.25
C ARG A 22 6.60 16.86 6.77
N CYS A 23 6.17 15.73 7.34
CA CYS A 23 6.34 15.48 8.77
C CYS A 23 7.81 15.28 9.15
N GLU A 24 8.58 14.60 8.29
CA GLU A 24 10.01 14.35 8.48
C GLU A 24 10.84 15.64 8.36
N ASP A 25 10.38 16.63 7.58
CA ASP A 25 10.98 17.96 7.45
C ASP A 25 10.78 18.85 8.70
N ALA A 26 9.92 18.46 9.65
CA ALA A 26 9.60 19.20 10.86
C ALA A 26 9.94 18.41 12.15
N PRO A 27 11.20 18.01 12.38
CA PRO A 27 11.58 17.09 13.47
C PRO A 27 11.41 17.66 14.88
N HIS A 28 11.25 18.98 15.00
CA HIS A 28 11.01 19.66 16.28
C HIS A 28 9.53 19.73 16.65
N ASP A 29 8.63 19.45 15.70
CA ASP A 29 7.19 19.42 15.92
C ASP A 29 6.78 18.02 16.39
N ARG A 30 6.33 17.93 17.64
CA ARG A 30 5.90 16.67 18.26
C ARG A 30 4.70 16.06 17.56
N GLU A 31 3.78 16.88 17.04
CA GLU A 31 2.62 16.41 16.31
C GLU A 31 3.05 15.83 14.96
N ALA A 32 3.95 16.51 14.25
CA ALA A 32 4.54 16.01 13.01
C ALA A 32 5.26 14.66 13.22
N VAL A 33 6.05 14.52 14.30
CA VAL A 33 6.73 13.27 14.63
C VAL A 33 5.73 12.15 14.94
N ALA A 34 4.68 12.41 15.73
CA ALA A 34 3.65 11.44 16.03
C ALA A 34 2.91 10.99 14.75
N LEU A 35 2.56 11.94 13.89
CA LEU A 35 1.92 11.66 12.61
C LEU A 35 2.84 10.84 11.68
N ALA A 36 4.15 11.14 11.63
CA ALA A 36 5.11 10.38 10.85
C ALA A 36 5.15 8.89 11.26
N ILE A 37 5.10 8.59 12.55
CA ILE A 37 5.06 7.21 13.06
C ILE A 37 3.79 6.50 12.57
N VAL A 38 2.63 7.15 12.71
CA VAL A 38 1.34 6.59 12.26
C VAL A 38 1.33 6.38 10.74
N LEU A 39 1.82 7.35 9.97
CA LEU A 39 1.89 7.26 8.51
C LEU A 39 2.80 6.12 8.05
N ARG A 40 3.96 5.92 8.67
CA ARG A 40 4.84 4.78 8.35
C ARG A 40 4.13 3.44 8.57
N ALA A 41 3.45 3.28 9.71
CA ALA A 41 2.69 2.06 10.01
C ALA A 41 1.54 1.84 9.00
N ALA A 42 0.80 2.89 8.68
CA ALA A 42 -0.33 2.82 7.76
C ALA A 42 0.12 2.52 6.31
N ILE A 43 1.20 3.16 5.84
CA ILE A 43 1.82 2.90 4.53
C ILE A 43 2.29 1.45 4.45
N HIS A 44 2.95 0.95 5.50
CA HIS A 44 3.42 -0.43 5.55
C HIS A 44 2.25 -1.42 5.46
N ALA A 45 1.23 -1.28 6.31
CA ALA A 45 0.06 -2.15 6.32
C ALA A 45 -0.67 -2.16 4.96
N LYS A 46 -0.87 -0.98 4.35
CA LYS A 46 -1.52 -0.87 3.04
C LYS A 46 -0.67 -1.52 1.93
N THR A 47 0.65 -1.35 1.99
CA THR A 47 1.59 -1.96 1.04
C THR A 47 1.59 -3.48 1.13
N GLU A 48 1.60 -4.03 2.34
CA GLU A 48 1.50 -5.48 2.56
C GLU A 48 0.17 -6.05 2.05
N ALA A 49 -0.94 -5.36 2.28
CA ALA A 49 -2.24 -5.76 1.74
C ALA A 49 -2.24 -5.79 0.19
N LEU A 50 -1.61 -4.80 -0.46
CA LEU A 50 -1.45 -4.80 -1.91
C LEU A 50 -0.57 -5.96 -2.40
N ARG A 51 0.55 -6.23 -1.72
CA ARG A 51 1.41 -7.38 -2.04
C ARG A 51 0.66 -8.70 -1.93
N GLY A 52 -0.11 -8.89 -0.85
CA GLY A 52 -0.98 -10.05 -0.66
C GLY A 52 -1.99 -10.20 -1.79
N HIS A 53 -2.63 -9.11 -2.21
CA HIS A 53 -3.55 -9.13 -3.33
C HIS A 53 -2.90 -9.52 -4.65
N VAL A 54 -1.71 -8.97 -4.96
CA VAL A 54 -0.97 -9.31 -6.18
C VAL A 54 -0.56 -10.77 -6.18
N ARG A 55 -0.02 -11.28 -5.06
CA ARG A 55 0.33 -12.70 -4.91
C ARG A 55 -0.88 -13.61 -5.15
N ALA A 56 -2.03 -13.30 -4.55
CA ALA A 56 -3.26 -14.06 -4.76
C ALA A 56 -3.71 -14.07 -6.22
N ARG A 57 -3.60 -12.94 -6.93
CA ARG A 57 -3.92 -12.88 -8.36
C ARG A 57 -2.96 -13.70 -9.22
N LEU A 58 -1.66 -13.64 -8.94
CA LEU A 58 -0.66 -14.43 -9.66
C LEU A 58 -0.89 -15.93 -9.46
N ALA A 59 -1.22 -16.36 -8.23
CA ALA A 59 -1.57 -17.75 -7.94
C ALA A 59 -2.81 -18.20 -8.72
N ALA A 60 -3.89 -17.41 -8.71
CA ALA A 60 -5.11 -17.72 -9.45
C ALA A 60 -4.88 -17.83 -10.97
N VAL A 61 -4.02 -16.97 -11.54
CA VAL A 61 -3.64 -17.06 -12.96
C VAL A 61 -2.84 -18.34 -13.22
N ALA A 62 -1.87 -18.67 -12.37
CA ALA A 62 -1.08 -19.90 -12.50
C ALA A 62 -1.93 -21.18 -12.38
N ASP A 63 -2.94 -21.18 -11.51
CA ASP A 63 -3.89 -22.29 -11.36
C ASP A 63 -4.79 -22.43 -12.59
N ALA A 64 -5.30 -21.30 -13.12
CA ALA A 64 -6.08 -21.30 -14.35
C ALA A 64 -5.27 -21.78 -15.56
N SER A 65 -4.01 -21.37 -15.68
CA SER A 65 -3.12 -21.86 -16.76
C SER A 65 -2.85 -23.36 -16.67
N ARG A 66 -2.70 -23.91 -15.46
CA ARG A 66 -2.54 -25.37 -15.26
C ARG A 66 -3.79 -26.15 -15.65
N ALA A 67 -4.97 -25.64 -15.32
CA ALA A 67 -6.25 -26.27 -15.66
C ALA A 67 -6.55 -26.27 -17.17
N VAL A 68 -5.95 -25.37 -17.96
CA VAL A 68 -6.14 -25.31 -19.42
C VAL A 68 -5.20 -26.26 -20.17
N MET A 69 -4.05 -26.64 -19.58
CA MET A 69 -3.06 -27.51 -20.22
C MET A 69 -3.14 -28.99 -19.80
N GLY A 70 -4.01 -29.34 -18.85
CA GLY A 70 -4.24 -30.72 -18.38
C GLY A 70 -5.57 -31.26 -18.88
#